data_AF-A0A2J4YIS0-F1
#
_entry.id   AF-A0A2J4YIS0-F1
#
_cell.length_a   1.000
_cell.length_b   1.000
_cell.length_c   1.000
_cell.angle_alpha   90.00
_cell.angle_beta   90.00
_cell.angle_gamma   90.00
#
_symmetry.space_group_name_H-M   'P 1'
#
loop_
_entity.id
_entity.type
_entity.pdbx_description
1 polymer ?
#
loop_
_entity_poly.entity_id
_entity_poly.type
_entity_poly.pdbx_seq_one_letter_code
_entity_poly.pdbx_strand_id
1 'polypeptide(L)' 'SDGIVEAVSQPELPFWHGVQGHPELMSRPDAPHPLFVAFLQAALNAPA' A
#
# COMPACT_ATOMS: atom_id res chain seq x y z
N SER A 1 -19.68 14.27 2.07
CA SER A 1 -18.42 13.60 2.42
C SER A 1 -17.41 14.70 2.69
N ASP A 2 -16.81 14.71 3.88
CA ASP A 2 -16.08 15.86 4.45
C ASP A 2 -14.73 16.21 3.76
N GLY A 3 -14.49 15.68 2.56
CA GLY A 3 -13.29 15.97 1.76
C GLY A 3 -11.98 15.40 2.34
N ILE A 4 -12.06 14.43 3.25
CA ILE A 4 -10.88 13.82 3.88
C ILE A 4 -10.16 12.93 2.86
N VAL A 5 -8.84 13.10 2.77
CA VAL A 5 -7.98 12.30 1.90
C VAL A 5 -7.61 11.00 2.62
N GLU A 6 -8.05 9.88 2.08
CA GLU A 6 -7.82 8.54 2.65
C GLU A 6 -6.51 7.90 2.17
N ALA A 7 -6.04 8.29 0.98
CA ALA A 7 -4.85 7.73 0.38
C ALA A 7 -4.17 8.74 -0.57
N VAL A 8 -2.85 8.62 -0.68
CA VAL A 8 -2.00 9.36 -1.62
C VAL A 8 -1.07 8.39 -2.35
N SER A 9 -0.74 8.70 -3.60
CA SER A 9 0.21 7.92 -4.40
C SER A 9 1.07 8.82 -5.26
N GLN A 10 2.28 8.35 -5.60
CA GLN A 10 3.18 9.00 -6.55
C GLN A 10 3.49 8.00 -7.68
N PRO A 11 2.76 8.07 -8.82
CA PRO A 11 2.87 7.09 -9.90
C PRO A 11 4.23 7.02 -10.58
N GLU A 12 5.05 8.06 -10.46
CA GLU A 12 6.39 8.12 -11.06
C GLU A 12 7.44 7.30 -10.28
N LEU A 13 7.10 6.82 -9.07
CA LEU A 13 7.99 6.00 -8.24
C LEU A 13 7.56 4.52 -8.30
N PRO A 14 8.51 3.56 -8.26
CA PRO A 14 8.21 2.13 -8.39
C PRO A 14 7.15 1.62 -7.40
N PHE A 15 7.17 2.13 -6.18
CA PHE A 15 6.09 1.98 -5.22
C PHE A 15 6.15 3.12 -4.20
N TRP A 16 5.14 3.99 -4.21
CA TRP A 16 5.00 5.06 -3.23
C TRP A 16 3.52 5.29 -2.95
N HIS A 17 3.08 4.83 -1.78
CA HIS A 17 1.69 4.89 -1.35
C HIS A 17 1.63 5.22 0.14
N GLY A 18 0.73 6.12 0.51
CA GLY A 18 0.38 6.41 1.90
C GLY A 18 -1.12 6.28 2.08
N VAL A 19 -1.56 5.69 3.19
CA VAL A 19 -2.98 5.57 3.55
C VAL A 19 -3.21 6.10 4.96
N GLN A 20 -4.35 6.72 5.19
CA GLN A 20 -4.73 7.22 6.52
C GLN A 20 -5.29 6.09 7.40
N GLY A 21 -5.98 5.12 6.80
CA GLY A 21 -6.51 3.95 7.49
C GLY A 21 -5.44 2.93 7.91
N HIS A 22 -5.91 1.87 8.58
CA HIS A 22 -5.09 0.79 9.13
C HIS A 22 -5.28 -0.53 8.35
N PRO A 23 -4.65 -0.69 7.16
CA PRO A 23 -4.78 -1.90 6.34
C PRO A 23 -4.26 -3.17 7.03
N GLU A 24 -3.37 -3.03 8.02
CA GLU A 24 -2.85 -4.11 8.85
C GLU A 24 -3.92 -4.85 9.64
N LEU A 25 -4.96 -4.14 10.10
CA LEU A 25 -6.05 -4.74 10.85
C LEU A 25 -6.94 -5.64 9.99
N MET A 26 -6.89 -5.46 8.66
CA MET A 26 -7.64 -6.24 7.69
C MET A 26 -6.81 -7.35 7.04
N SER A 27 -5.49 -7.33 7.21
CA SER A 27 -4.59 -8.35 6.66
C SER A 27 -4.62 -9.62 7.50
N ARG A 28 -4.80 -10.79 6.88
CA ARG A 28 -4.83 -12.09 7.55
C ARG A 28 -3.87 -13.10 6.87
N PRO A 29 -3.44 -14.17 7.55
CA PRO A 29 -2.50 -15.14 6.96
C PRO A 29 -2.99 -15.78 5.66
N ASP A 30 -4.29 -16.05 5.54
CA ASP A 30 -4.96 -16.64 4.37
C ASP A 30 -5.57 -15.60 3.41
N ALA A 31 -5.58 -14.33 3.83
CA ALA A 31 -6.08 -13.20 3.05
C ALA A 31 -5.20 -11.96 3.30
N PRO A 32 -3.98 -11.93 2.76
CA PRO A 32 -3.08 -10.80 2.95
C PRO A 32 -3.64 -9.56 2.26
N HIS A 33 -3.52 -8.40 2.92
CA HIS A 33 -4.03 -7.16 2.34
C HIS A 33 -3.25 -6.80 1.05
N PRO A 34 -3.93 -6.45 -0.06
CA PRO A 34 -3.27 -6.20 -1.34
C PRO A 34 -2.16 -5.16 -1.29
N LEU A 35 -2.31 -4.11 -0.48
CA LEU A 35 -1.29 -3.07 -0.31
C LEU A 35 0.05 -3.63 0.19
N PHE A 36 0.04 -4.58 1.14
CA PHE A 36 1.27 -5.19 1.63
C PHE A 36 1.87 -6.15 0.62
N VAL A 37 1.03 -6.92 -0.09
CA VAL A 37 1.50 -7.81 -1.17
C VAL A 37 2.20 -6.99 -2.26
N ALA A 38 1.58 -5.90 -2.70
CA ALA A 38 2.15 -4.99 -3.69
C ALA A 38 3.44 -4.32 -3.19
N PHE A 39 3.48 -3.88 -1.93
CA PHE A 39 4.69 -3.32 -1.32
C PHE A 39 5.86 -4.32 -1.35
N LEU A 40 5.62 -5.55 -0.91
CA LEU A 40 6.65 -6.60 -0.89
C LEU A 40 7.11 -6.97 -2.30
N GLN A 41 6.17 -7.08 -3.26
CA GLN A 41 6.51 -7.33 -4.66
C GLN A 41 7.37 -6.21 -5.24
N ALA A 42 7.07 -4.96 -4.94
CA ALA A 42 7.87 -3.83 -5.38
C ALA A 42 9.27 -3.84 -4.74
N ALA A 43 9.36 -4.15 -3.44
CA ALA A 43 10.64 -4.26 -2.73
C ALA A 43 11.53 -5.38 -3.28
N LEU A 44 10.95 -6.53 -3.64
CA LEU A 44 11.68 -7.66 -4.24
C LEU A 44 12.23 -7.35 -5.64
N ASN A 45 11.55 -6.49 -6.39
CA ASN A 45 11.90 -6.14 -7.78
C ASN A 45 12.58 -4.77 -7.90
N ALA A 46 12.80 -4.06 -6.79
CA ALA A 46 13.39 -2.74 -6.81
C ALA A 46 14.84 -2.82 -7.34
N PRO A 47 15.25 -1.93 -8.26
CA PRO A 47 16.64 -1.84 -8.66
C PRO A 47 17.52 -1.51 -7.45
N ALA A 48 18.67 -2.16 -7.36
CA ALA A 48 19.67 -1.96 -6.31
C ALA A 48 20.28 -0.57 -6.34
#